data_AF-T0ZGI3-F1
#
_entry.id   AF-T0ZGI3-F1
#
_cell.length_a   1.000
_cell.length_b   1.000
_cell.length_c   1.000
_cell.angle_alpha   90.00
_cell.angle_beta   90.00
_cell.angle_gamma   90.00
#
_symmetry.space_group_name_H-M   'P 1'
#
loop_
_entity.id
_entity.type
_entity.pdbx_description
1 polymer ?
#
loop_
_entity_poly.entity_id
_entity_poly.type
_entity_poly.pdbx_seq_one_letter_code
_entity_poly.pdbx_strand_id
1 'polypeptide(L)'
;MTKHTYKATVTREDRWWMVRIPEIGGLTQARRLSEAKSMARSLVAITLDIPADCFDIDVEVEKVGTVKVAERTAQLRAARETATRLEREVQIDSENLARDLAS
;
A
#
# COMPACT_ATOMS: atom_id res chain seq x y z
N MET A 1 -30.81 4.75 1.71
CA MET A 1 -30.49 3.32 1.74
C MET A 1 -28.99 3.17 1.61
N THR A 2 -28.34 2.49 2.54
CA THR A 2 -26.91 2.18 2.47
C THR A 2 -26.73 0.99 1.53
N LYS A 3 -25.89 1.15 0.50
CA LYS A 3 -25.54 0.05 -0.41
C LYS A 3 -24.61 -0.91 0.30
N HIS A 4 -24.76 -2.21 0.06
CA HIS A 4 -23.84 -3.22 0.60
C HIS A 4 -22.44 -2.97 0.03
N THR A 5 -21.41 -3.11 0.87
CA THR A 5 -20.01 -2.89 0.45
C THR A 5 -19.23 -4.18 0.58
N TYR A 6 -18.77 -4.71 -0.55
CA TYR A 6 -17.91 -5.89 -0.58
C TYR A 6 -16.46 -5.49 -0.37
N LYS A 7 -15.76 -6.24 0.49
CA LYS A 7 -14.32 -6.09 0.69
C LYS A 7 -13.54 -6.92 -0.31
N ALA A 8 -12.61 -6.28 -1.01
CA ALA A 8 -11.68 -6.90 -1.91
C ALA A 8 -10.24 -6.76 -1.38
N THR A 9 -9.54 -7.88 -1.23
CA THR A 9 -8.12 -7.88 -0.83
C THR A 9 -7.25 -8.12 -2.05
N VAL A 10 -6.18 -7.32 -2.16
CA VAL A 10 -5.30 -7.32 -3.33
C VAL A 10 -3.90 -7.76 -2.95
N THR A 11 -3.41 -8.79 -3.62
CA THR A 11 -2.03 -9.26 -3.53
C THR A 11 -1.36 -9.20 -4.90
N ARG A 12 -0.03 -9.10 -4.93
CA ARG A 12 0.75 -9.14 -6.16
C ARG A 12 1.44 -10.49 -6.30
N GLU A 13 1.09 -11.23 -7.35
CA GLU A 13 1.67 -12.52 -7.70
C GLU A 13 2.27 -12.42 -9.11
N ASP A 14 3.59 -12.58 -9.21
CA ASP A 14 4.37 -12.36 -10.43
C ASP A 14 4.02 -11.05 -11.16
N ARG A 15 3.36 -11.19 -12.31
CA ARG A 15 2.94 -10.10 -13.20
C ARG A 15 1.48 -9.68 -13.02
N TRP A 16 0.76 -10.26 -12.06
CA TRP A 16 -0.67 -10.05 -11.84
C TRP A 16 -0.97 -9.49 -10.45
N TRP A 17 -2.00 -8.66 -10.38
CA TRP A 17 -2.64 -8.28 -9.14
C TRP A 17 -3.81 -9.23 -8.93
N MET A 18 -3.72 -10.09 -7.92
CA MET A 18 -4.79 -10.99 -7.54
C MET A 18 -5.75 -10.23 -6.64
N VAL A 19 -7.05 -10.33 -6.93
CA VAL A 19 -8.11 -9.61 -6.23
C VAL A 19 -9.10 -10.63 -5.71
N ARG A 20 -9.13 -10.81 -4.39
CA ARG A 20 -9.98 -11.77 -3.70
C ARG A 20 -11.14 -11.05 -3.03
N ILE A 21 -12.34 -11.62 -3.13
CA ILE A 21 -13.54 -11.13 -2.44
C ILE A 21 -14.06 -12.29 -1.58
N PRO A 22 -13.63 -12.38 -0.30
CA PRO A 22 -13.90 -13.54 0.54
C PRO A 22 -15.39 -13.85 0.69
N GLU A 23 -16.22 -12.82 0.79
CA GLU A 23 -17.66 -12.94 1.01
C GLU A 23 -18.38 -13.76 -0.08
N ILE A 24 -17.91 -13.69 -1.33
CA ILE A 24 -18.48 -14.44 -2.46
C ILE A 24 -17.56 -15.59 -2.91
N GLY A 25 -16.50 -15.90 -2.14
CA GLY A 25 -15.49 -16.88 -2.54
C GLY A 25 -14.79 -16.56 -3.86
N GLY A 26 -14.83 -15.30 -4.29
CA GLY A 26 -14.44 -14.88 -5.63
C GLY A 26 -12.94 -14.55 -5.74
N LEU A 27 -12.35 -14.87 -6.89
CA LEU A 27 -10.99 -14.49 -7.24
C LEU A 27 -10.94 -13.99 -8.68
N THR A 28 -10.34 -12.83 -8.89
CA THR A 28 -10.06 -12.27 -10.22
C THR A 28 -8.65 -11.68 -10.26
N GLN A 29 -8.22 -11.18 -11.40
CA GLN A 29 -6.88 -10.65 -11.60
C GLN A 29 -6.87 -9.40 -12.47
N ALA A 30 -5.90 -8.51 -12.22
CA ALA A 30 -5.68 -7.28 -12.96
C ALA A 30 -4.21 -7.12 -13.39
N ARG A 31 -3.97 -6.43 -14.51
CA ARG A 31 -2.60 -6.11 -14.96
C ARG A 31 -2.02 -4.93 -14.18
N ARG A 32 -2.87 -3.95 -13.85
CA ARG A 32 -2.51 -2.76 -13.05
C ARG A 32 -3.34 -2.71 -11.78
N LEU A 33 -2.78 -2.17 -10.70
CA LEU A 33 -3.50 -2.02 -9.42
C LEU A 33 -4.72 -1.11 -9.58
N SER A 34 -4.65 -0.10 -10.43
CA SER A 34 -5.77 0.80 -10.75
C SER A 34 -7.00 0.08 -11.34
N GLU A 35 -6.81 -1.11 -11.93
CA GLU A 35 -7.88 -1.93 -12.50
C GLU A 35 -8.51 -2.87 -11.45
N ALA A 36 -7.93 -2.99 -10.25
CA ALA A 36 -8.39 -3.97 -9.25
C ALA A 36 -9.84 -3.70 -8.80
N LYS A 37 -10.20 -2.43 -8.58
CA LYS A 37 -11.57 -2.06 -8.16
C LYS A 37 -12.61 -2.38 -9.22
N SER A 38 -12.32 -2.14 -10.49
CA SER A 38 -13.23 -2.48 -11.59
C SER A 38 -13.35 -3.98 -11.76
N MET A 39 -12.24 -4.72 -11.68
CA MET A 39 -12.26 -6.19 -11.75
C MET A 39 -13.07 -6.82 -10.61
N ALA A 40 -12.91 -6.31 -9.38
CA ALA A 40 -13.70 -6.72 -8.23
C ALA A 40 -15.20 -6.46 -8.44
N ARG A 41 -15.56 -5.27 -8.93
CA ARG A 41 -16.95 -4.90 -9.21
C ARG A 41 -17.57 -5.83 -10.26
N SER A 42 -16.86 -6.09 -11.36
CA SER A 42 -17.33 -7.01 -12.40
C SER A 42 -17.51 -8.43 -11.86
N LEU A 43 -16.59 -8.91 -11.03
CA LEU A 43 -16.70 -10.23 -10.41
C LEU A 43 -17.95 -10.35 -9.54
N VAL A 44 -18.21 -9.39 -8.64
CA VAL A 44 -19.42 -9.41 -7.80
C VAL A 44 -20.70 -9.41 -8.64
N ALA A 45 -20.78 -8.52 -9.63
CA ALA A 45 -21.96 -8.39 -10.48
C ALA A 45 -22.27 -9.69 -11.24
N ILE A 46 -21.23 -10.34 -11.80
CA ILE A 46 -21.38 -11.59 -12.55
C ILE A 46 -21.69 -12.76 -11.61
N THR A 47 -21.00 -12.87 -10.47
CA THR A 47 -21.15 -14.00 -9.55
C THR A 47 -22.52 -14.00 -8.86
N LEU A 48 -23.06 -12.81 -8.54
CA LEU A 48 -24.33 -12.69 -7.83
C LEU A 48 -25.52 -12.37 -8.76
N ASP A 49 -25.27 -12.16 -10.05
CA ASP A 49 -26.28 -11.75 -11.04
C ASP A 49 -27.05 -10.47 -10.62
N ILE A 50 -26.30 -9.46 -10.17
CA ILE A 50 -26.84 -8.17 -9.70
C ILE A 50 -26.22 -6.99 -10.45
N PRO A 51 -26.95 -5.86 -10.61
CA PRO A 51 -26.41 -4.65 -11.23
C PRO A 51 -25.15 -4.13 -10.53
N ALA A 52 -24.14 -3.74 -11.32
CA ALA A 52 -22.85 -3.27 -10.80
C ALA A 52 -22.94 -1.95 -10.00
N ASP A 53 -24.07 -1.24 -10.06
CA ASP A 53 -24.33 0.00 -9.35
C ASP A 53 -25.15 -0.20 -8.06
N CYS A 54 -25.63 -1.40 -7.74
CA CYS A 54 -26.42 -1.64 -6.52
C CYS A 54 -25.57 -1.88 -5.26
N PHE A 55 -24.24 -1.94 -5.40
CA PHE A 55 -23.28 -2.18 -4.33
C PHE A 55 -22.00 -1.35 -4.50
N ASP A 56 -21.18 -1.33 -3.46
CA ASP A 56 -19.87 -0.70 -3.44
C ASP A 56 -18.75 -1.73 -3.23
N ILE A 57 -17.54 -1.35 -3.63
CA ILE A 57 -16.31 -2.12 -3.43
C ILE A 57 -15.35 -1.29 -2.59
N ASP A 58 -14.85 -1.87 -1.51
CA ASP A 58 -13.71 -1.37 -0.76
C ASP A 58 -12.48 -2.24 -1.06
N VAL A 59 -11.36 -1.62 -1.41
CA VAL A 59 -10.16 -2.32 -1.88
C VAL A 59 -9.02 -2.09 -0.89
N GLU A 60 -8.53 -3.18 -0.32
CA GLU A 60 -7.38 -3.18 0.58
C GLU A 60 -6.19 -3.91 -0.08
N VAL A 61 -5.00 -3.30 -0.05
CA VAL A 61 -3.79 -3.91 -0.61
C VAL A 61 -3.01 -4.60 0.50
N GLU A 62 -3.04 -5.92 0.53
CA GLU A 62 -2.40 -6.71 1.59
C GLU A 62 -0.89 -6.92 1.32
N LYS A 63 -0.49 -7.20 0.07
CA LYS A 63 0.91 -7.54 -0.27
C LYS A 63 1.32 -7.09 -1.68
N VAL A 64 2.54 -6.56 -1.81
CA VAL A 64 3.17 -6.23 -3.10
C VAL A 64 4.43 -7.08 -3.32
N GLY A 65 4.28 -8.21 -4.00
CA GLY A 65 5.35 -9.14 -4.35
C GLY A 65 5.85 -9.90 -3.13
N THR A 66 7.16 -10.10 -3.03
CA THR A 66 7.86 -10.67 -1.86
C THR A 66 8.09 -9.65 -0.74
N VAL A 67 7.69 -8.39 -0.92
CA VAL A 67 7.89 -7.33 0.07
C VAL A 67 6.60 -7.11 0.85
N LYS A 68 6.63 -7.38 2.17
CA LYS A 68 5.67 -6.76 3.09
C LYS A 68 5.93 -5.26 3.03
N VAL A 69 5.07 -4.51 2.32
CA VAL A 69 5.22 -3.06 2.10
C VAL A 69 5.54 -2.34 3.42
N ALA A 70 4.89 -2.75 4.50
CA ALA A 70 5.11 -2.23 5.86
C ALA A 70 6.59 -2.28 6.31
N GLU A 71 7.28 -3.39 6.06
CA GLU A 71 8.66 -3.61 6.51
C GLU A 71 9.66 -2.75 5.74
N ARG A 72 9.46 -2.60 4.43
CA ARG A 72 10.31 -1.73 3.60
C ARG A 72 10.07 -0.25 3.88
N THR A 73 8.83 0.16 4.15
CA THR A 73 8.54 1.53 4.64
C THR A 73 9.13 1.79 6.01
N ALA A 74 9.16 0.79 6.90
CA ALA A 74 9.80 0.93 8.22
C ALA A 74 11.31 1.12 8.09
N GLN A 75 11.97 0.33 7.23
CA GLN A 75 13.40 0.48 6.94
C GLN A 75 13.74 1.86 6.35
N LEU A 76 12.92 2.37 5.42
CA LEU A 76 13.11 3.70 4.85
C LEU A 76 12.92 4.83 5.89
N ARG A 77 11.98 4.69 6.83
CA ARG A 77 11.82 5.64 7.94
C ARG A 77 13.03 5.63 8.87
N ALA A 78 13.47 4.43 9.30
CA ALA A 78 14.64 4.28 10.16
C ALA A 78 15.93 4.85 9.52
N ALA A 79 16.11 4.65 8.21
CA ALA A 79 17.23 5.21 7.46
C ALA A 79 17.20 6.76 7.45
N ARG A 80 16.03 7.38 7.29
CA ARG A 80 15.87 8.84 7.33
C ARG A 80 16.11 9.44 8.70
N GLU A 81 15.64 8.78 9.76
CA GLU A 81 15.89 9.20 11.14
C GLU A 81 17.39 9.15 11.46
N THR A 82 18.07 8.09 11.03
CA THR A 82 19.52 7.95 11.19
C THR A 82 20.27 9.05 10.45
N ALA A 83 19.91 9.34 9.20
CA ALA A 83 20.51 10.42 8.40
C ALA A 83 20.32 11.79 9.10
N THR A 84 19.11 12.08 9.57
CA THR A 84 18.80 13.34 10.28
C THR A 84 19.64 13.50 11.55
N ARG A 85 19.86 12.42 12.31
CA ARG A 85 20.70 12.45 13.51
C ARG A 85 22.17 12.74 13.17
N LEU A 86 22.71 12.05 12.16
CA LEU A 86 24.09 12.26 11.72
C LEU A 86 24.30 13.68 11.19
N GLU A 87 23.34 14.22 10.43
CA GLU A 87 23.39 15.61 9.97
C GLU A 87 23.44 16.61 11.13
N ARG A 88 22.67 16.36 12.20
CA ARG A 88 22.72 17.20 13.41
C ARG A 88 24.06 17.09 14.14
N GLU A 89 24.60 15.89 14.27
CA GLU A 89 25.92 15.67 14.89
C GLU A 89 27.00 16.44 14.11
N VAL A 90 27.03 16.30 12.79
CA VAL A 90 27.98 17.02 11.92
C VAL A 90 27.82 18.54 12.05
N GLN A 91 26.59 19.04 12.14
CA GLN A 91 26.34 20.47 12.33
C GLN A 91 26.90 20.97 13.66
N ILE A 92 26.63 20.27 14.76
CA ILE A 92 27.13 20.62 16.10
C ILE A 92 28.66 20.58 16.12
N ASP A 93 29.27 19.54 15.55
CA ASP A 93 30.72 19.40 15.51
C ASP A 93 31.37 20.52 14.69
N SER A 94 30.74 20.91 13.57
CA SER A 94 31.19 22.03 12.75
C SER A 94 31.12 23.36 13.51
N GLU A 95 30.05 23.59 14.27
CA GLU A 95 29.88 24.79 15.09
C GLU A 95 30.90 24.86 16.23
N ASN A 96 31.18 23.74 16.89
CA ASN A 96 32.19 23.66 17.94
C ASN A 96 33.60 23.90 17.38
N LEU A 97 33.94 23.26 16.25
CA LEU A 97 35.22 23.48 15.58
C LEU A 97 35.42 24.95 15.17
N ALA A 98 34.39 25.59 14.62
CA ALA A 98 34.44 27.01 14.27
C ALA A 98 34.68 27.91 15.50
N ARG A 99 34.09 27.56 16.65
CA ARG A 99 34.31 28.28 17.92
C ARG A 99 35.73 28.10 18.43
N ASP A 100 36.26 26.88 18.42
CA ASP A 100 37.61 26.57 18.89
C ASP A 100 38.69 27.24 18.02
N LEU A 101 38.45 27.38 16.71
CA LEU A 101 39.37 28.08 15.80
C LEU A 101 39.33 29.61 15.93
N ALA A 102 38.29 30.16 16.58
CA ALA A 102 38.13 31.60 16.81
C ALA A 102 38.66 32.07 18.18
N SER A 103 39.08 31.15 19.05
CA SER A 103 39.74 31.42 20.35
C SER A 103 41.25 31.42 20.22
#